data_AF-A0A9D6TIA9-F1
#
_entry.id   AF-A0A9D6TIA9-F1
#
_cell.length_a   1.000
_cell.length_b   1.000
_cell.length_c   1.000
_cell.angle_alpha   90.00
_cell.angle_beta   90.00
_cell.angle_gamma   90.00
#
_symmetry.space_group_name_H-M   'P 1'
#
loop_
_entity.id
_entity.type
_entity.pdbx_description
1 polymer ?
#
loop_
_entity_poly.entity_id
_entity_poly.type
_entity_poly.pdbx_seq_one_letter_code
_entity_poly.pdbx_strand_id
1 'polypeptide(L)' 'MHIAIADLKLDHLWVVHPGSHRFGLDEGIEAIGLAELVTGEEKFM' A
#
# COMPACT_ATOMS: atom_id res chain seq x y z
N MET A 1 0.32 -0.33 -12.47
CA MET A 1 0.46 0.75 -11.47
C MET A 1 1.62 1.70 -11.75
N HIS A 2 2.61 1.30 -12.55
CA HIS A 2 3.73 2.17 -12.99
C HIS A 2 3.31 3.53 -13.57
N ILE A 3 2.26 3.57 -14.42
CA ILE A 3 1.73 4.82 -15.02
C ILE A 3 1.24 5.79 -13.94
N ALA A 4 0.51 5.31 -12.93
CA ALA A 4 -0.03 6.16 -11.87
C ALA A 4 1.07 6.80 -11.01
N ILE A 5 2.15 6.06 -10.69
CA ILE A 5 3.31 6.60 -9.98
C ILE A 5 3.99 7.70 -10.80
N ALA A 6 4.25 7.43 -12.08
CA ALA A 6 4.95 8.37 -12.95
C ALA A 6 4.14 9.65 -13.22
N ASP A 7 2.85 9.51 -13.54
CA ASP A 7 1.99 10.65 -13.90
C ASP A 7 1.69 11.54 -12.69
N LEU A 8 1.47 10.94 -11.52
CA LEU A 8 1.16 11.66 -10.30
C LEU A 8 2.40 12.03 -9.48
N LYS A 9 3.60 11.61 -9.92
CA LYS A 9 4.88 11.84 -9.25
C LYS A 9 4.85 11.41 -7.78
N LEU A 10 4.33 10.22 -7.53
CA LEU A 10 4.22 9.66 -6.19
C LEU A 10 5.50 8.93 -5.81
N ASP A 11 5.99 9.17 -4.59
CA ASP A 11 7.11 8.41 -4.04
C ASP A 11 6.67 7.00 -3.59
N HIS A 12 5.41 6.84 -3.17
CA HIS A 12 4.83 5.59 -2.71
C HIS A 12 3.35 5.45 -3.09
N LEU A 13 2.91 4.21 -3.30
CA LEU A 13 1.52 3.87 -3.58
C LEU A 13 1.04 2.66 -2.76
N TRP A 14 -0.09 2.83 -2.06
CA TRP A 14 -0.75 1.75 -1.34
C TRP A 14 -2.03 1.27 -2.03
N VAL A 15 -2.16 -0.03 -2.23
CA VAL A 15 -3.38 -0.70 -2.67
C VAL A 15 -4.09 -1.27 -1.46
N VAL A 16 -5.27 -0.75 -1.12
CA VAL A 16 -6.05 -1.23 0.01
C VAL A 16 -6.91 -2.41 -0.41
N HIS A 17 -6.86 -3.51 0.35
CA HIS A 17 -7.64 -4.72 0.07
C HIS A 17 -8.30 -5.31 1.32
N PRO A 18 -9.33 -6.17 1.20
CA PRO A 18 -10.05 -6.74 2.35
C PRO A 18 -9.25 -7.77 3.17
N GLY A 19 -8.13 -8.28 2.64
CA GLY A 19 -7.23 -9.17 3.38
C GLY A 19 -6.49 -8.47 4.53
N SER A 20 -5.83 -9.26 5.37
CA SER A 20 -5.12 -8.78 6.57
C SER A 20 -3.59 -8.69 6.42
N HIS A 21 -3.05 -9.06 5.25
CA HIS A 21 -1.61 -9.12 5.03
C HIS A 21 -1.12 -7.94 4.20
N ARG A 22 0.01 -7.36 4.61
CA ARG A 22 0.77 -6.43 3.77
C ARG A 22 1.78 -7.20 2.92
N PHE A 23 1.93 -6.82 1.65
CA PHE A 23 2.95 -7.39 0.78
C PHE A 23 3.32 -6.44 -0.36
N GLY A 24 4.59 -6.52 -0.80
CA GLY A 24 5.09 -5.73 -1.92
C GLY A 24 4.52 -6.21 -3.25
N LEU A 25 4.15 -5.26 -4.11
CA LEU A 25 3.73 -5.52 -5.49
C LEU A 25 4.83 -5.15 -6.49
N ASP A 26 5.53 -4.04 -6.23
CA ASP A 26 6.63 -3.51 -7.02
C ASP A 26 7.44 -2.51 -6.18
N GLU A 27 8.53 -1.96 -6.70
CA GLU A 27 9.28 -0.88 -6.04
C GLU A 27 8.38 0.33 -5.76
N GLY A 28 8.30 0.75 -4.50
CA GLY A 28 7.43 1.84 -4.07
C GLY A 28 5.92 1.51 -4.05
N ILE A 29 5.52 0.25 -4.30
CA ILE A 29 4.11 -0.17 -4.36
C ILE A 29 3.84 -1.33 -3.41
N GLU A 30 2.90 -1.13 -2.50
CA GLU A 30 2.51 -2.12 -1.50
C GLU A 30 1.00 -2.35 -1.48
N ALA A 31 0.58 -3.59 -1.23
CA ALA A 31 -0.77 -3.92 -0.86
C ALA A 31 -0.89 -3.91 0.68
N ILE A 32 -1.90 -3.24 1.22
CA ILE A 32 -2.17 -3.15 2.66
C ILE A 32 -3.60 -3.60 2.99
N GLY A 33 -3.79 -4.11 4.20
CA GLY A 33 -5.11 -4.51 4.66
C GLY A 33 -5.99 -3.31 5.02
N LEU A 34 -7.27 -3.36 4.69
CA LEU A 34 -8.23 -2.31 5.08
C LEU A 34 -8.27 -2.13 6.60
N ALA A 35 -8.23 -3.23 7.36
CA ALA A 35 -8.25 -3.20 8.82
C ALA A 35 -7.07 -2.40 9.38
N GLU A 36 -5.87 -2.58 8.83
CA GLU A 36 -4.65 -1.84 9.21
C GLU A 36 -4.86 -0.33 9.02
N LEU A 37 -5.41 0.07 7.87
CA LEU A 37 -5.64 1.48 7.54
C LEU A 37 -6.67 2.16 8.46
N VAL A 38 -7.76 1.47 8.81
CA VAL A 38 -8.86 2.08 9.58
C VAL A 38 -8.68 2.00 11.10
N THR A 39 -7.83 1.09 11.58
CA THR A 39 -7.56 0.95 13.02
C THR A 39 -6.35 1.75 13.48
N GLY A 40 -5.49 2.21 12.55
CA GLY A 40 -4.24 2.88 12.89
C GLY A 40 -3.21 1.95 13.55
N GLU A 41 -3.43 0.63 13.49
CA GLU A 41 -2.46 -0.36 13.94
C GLU A 41 -1.32 -0.44 12.91
N GLU A 42 -0.35 0.47 13.00
CA GLU A 42 0.95 0.27 12.37
C GLU A 42 1.65 -0.90 13.07
N LYS A 43 1.52 -2.10 12.51
CA LYS A 43 2.40 -3.22 12.88
C LYS A 43 3.76 -2.96 12.24
N PHE A 44 4.53 -2.06 12.86
CA PHE A 44 5.97 -1.95 12.64
C PHE A 44 6.61 -3.29 13.06
N MET A 45 7.09 -4.04 12.06
CA MET A 45 8.08 -5.10 12.23
C MET A 45 9.16 -4.94 11.17
#